data_AF-A0A356BA39-F1
#
_entry.id   AF-A0A356BA39-F1
#
_cell.length_a   1.000
_cell.length_b   1.000
_cell.length_c   1.000
_cell.angle_alpha   90.00
_cell.angle_beta   90.00
_cell.angle_gamma   90.00
#
_symmetry.space_group_name_H-M   'P 1'
#
loop_
_entity.id
_entity.type
_entity.pdbx_description
1 polymer ?
#
loop_
_entity_poly.entity_id
_entity_poly.type
_entity_poly.pdbx_seq_one_letter_code
_entity_poly.pdbx_strand_id
1 'polypeptide(L)'
;MSSFWSAWIIVLTLPVLIGCAVLLKWNLTNHVGVPEDQNTGHEVDGIEEINNPLPRWWTYMFVLTLVWSVYYLAAYPGLGNWKGFLGWTSSNQGVKSLEESRLAAEHARAEGLNVQLDREVVHAQEVYGPIFEQYAKRDVLDLAYDDEAIKIGQRLFLQNCALCHGSDARGQQGFPNLTDNDWLYGGSPDKIKETLLYGRKAAMPAWFDALGEQGIKEMTAYVLSLSGRTVNDRDAEAGKAKFALCAACHGADG
;
A
#
# COMPACT_ATOMS: atom_id res chain seq x y z
N MET A 1 27.04 -1.74 3.49
CA MET A 1 27.35 -3.12 3.03
C MET A 1 28.80 -3.43 3.39
N SER A 2 29.20 -4.69 3.58
CA SER A 2 30.62 -5.00 3.84
C SER A 2 31.50 -4.61 2.65
N SER A 3 32.78 -4.32 2.91
CA SER A 3 33.72 -3.92 1.85
C SER A 3 33.87 -4.99 0.77
N PHE A 4 33.77 -6.27 1.14
CA PHE A 4 33.78 -7.39 0.20
C PHE A 4 32.63 -7.29 -0.82
N TRP A 5 31.39 -7.20 -0.34
CA TRP A 5 30.21 -7.13 -1.22
C TRP A 5 30.18 -5.83 -2.03
N SER A 6 30.68 -4.73 -1.45
CA SER A 6 30.86 -3.49 -2.20
C SER A 6 31.80 -3.73 -3.38
N ALA A 7 33.02 -4.21 -3.13
CA ALA A 7 34.01 -4.46 -4.17
C ALA A 7 33.50 -5.44 -5.23
N TRP A 8 32.79 -6.49 -4.81
CA TRP A 8 32.15 -7.46 -5.71
C TRP A 8 31.21 -6.78 -6.72
N ILE A 9 30.35 -5.87 -6.27
CA ILE A 9 29.45 -5.11 -7.15
C ILE A 9 30.26 -4.25 -8.13
N ILE A 10 31.26 -3.51 -7.64
CA ILE A 10 32.08 -2.63 -8.49
C ILE A 10 32.77 -3.43 -9.60
N VAL A 11 33.36 -4.56 -9.24
CA VAL A 11 34.12 -5.44 -10.14
C VAL A 11 33.22 -6.14 -11.15
N LEU A 12 31.92 -6.31 -10.89
CA LEU A 12 31.00 -6.83 -11.90
C LEU A 12 30.43 -5.72 -12.79
N THR A 13 30.04 -4.59 -12.20
CA THR A 13 29.37 -3.51 -12.95
C THR A 13 30.31 -2.80 -13.92
N LEU A 14 31.51 -2.39 -13.50
CA LEU A 14 32.39 -1.59 -14.35
C LEU A 14 32.92 -2.38 -15.57
N PRO A 15 33.38 -3.63 -15.43
CA PRO A 15 33.83 -4.41 -16.58
C PRO A 15 32.70 -4.76 -17.54
N VAL A 16 31.47 -4.98 -17.07
CA VAL A 16 30.32 -5.16 -17.97
C VAL A 16 30.06 -3.88 -18.76
N LEU A 17 30.08 -2.71 -18.12
CA LEU A 17 29.87 -1.43 -18.80
C LEU A 17 30.96 -1.13 -19.83
N ILE A 18 32.23 -1.38 -19.48
CA ILE A 18 33.36 -1.30 -20.40
C ILE A 18 33.21 -2.34 -21.52
N GLY A 19 32.80 -3.56 -21.18
CA GLY A 19 32.54 -4.65 -22.11
C GLY A 19 31.49 -4.28 -23.15
N CYS A 20 30.38 -3.66 -22.75
CA CYS A 20 29.36 -3.13 -23.67
C CYS A 20 29.94 -2.07 -24.60
N ALA A 21 30.77 -1.15 -24.10
CA ALA A 21 31.41 -0.13 -24.94
C ALA A 21 32.41 -0.74 -25.94
N VAL A 22 33.21 -1.71 -25.50
CA VAL A 22 34.14 -2.45 -26.36
C VAL A 22 33.39 -3.28 -27.39
N LEU A 23 32.32 -3.97 -26.99
CA LEU A 23 31.49 -4.77 -27.88
C LEU A 23 30.79 -3.90 -28.92
N LEU A 24 30.24 -2.73 -28.54
CA LEU A 24 29.69 -1.79 -29.51
C LEU A 24 30.78 -1.37 -30.52
N LYS A 25 31.96 -0.98 -30.04
CA LYS A 25 33.08 -0.58 -30.91
C LYS A 25 33.50 -1.72 -31.85
N TRP A 26 33.53 -2.95 -31.36
CA TRP A 26 33.83 -4.14 -32.17
C TRP A 26 32.79 -4.34 -33.26
N ASN A 27 31.49 -4.27 -32.93
CA ASN A 27 30.39 -4.46 -33.88
C ASN A 27 30.20 -3.28 -34.87
N LEU A 28 30.86 -2.15 -34.64
CA LEU A 28 30.94 -1.06 -35.63
C LEU A 28 31.95 -1.34 -36.75
N THR A 29 32.74 -2.41 -36.64
CA THR A 29 33.70 -2.84 -37.65
C THR A 29 33.17 -4.07 -38.37
N ASN A 30 33.23 -4.07 -39.70
CA ASN A 30 32.85 -5.25 -40.49
C ASN A 30 33.94 -6.33 -40.42
N HIS A 31 33.59 -7.47 -39.83
CA HIS A 31 34.47 -8.64 -39.71
C HIS A 31 34.06 -9.84 -40.58
N VAL A 32 32.93 -9.73 -41.31
CA VAL A 32 32.30 -10.85 -42.03
C VAL A 32 32.95 -11.09 -43.41
N GLY A 33 33.72 -10.12 -43.91
CA GLY A 33 34.38 -10.21 -45.23
C GLY A 33 33.45 -10.06 -46.42
N VAL A 34 32.17 -9.80 -46.18
CA VAL A 34 31.15 -9.43 -47.17
C VAL A 34 31.03 -7.90 -47.19
N PRO A 35 30.93 -7.24 -48.35
CA PRO A 35 30.70 -5.79 -48.41
C PRO A 35 29.40 -5.36 -47.71
N GLU A 36 29.30 -4.09 -47.33
CA GLU A 36 28.04 -3.54 -46.82
C GLU A 36 26.94 -3.59 -47.91
N ASP A 37 25.67 -3.65 -47.49
CA ASP A 37 24.48 -3.74 -48.36
C ASP A 37 24.39 -5.03 -49.21
N GLN A 38 25.12 -6.09 -48.84
CA GLN A 38 25.07 -7.40 -49.50
C GLN A 38 24.59 -8.51 -48.55
N ASN A 39 24.00 -9.57 -49.12
CA ASN A 39 23.57 -10.75 -48.37
C ASN A 39 24.79 -11.58 -47.92
N THR A 40 24.73 -12.15 -46.73
CA THR A 40 25.83 -12.92 -46.12
C THR A 40 26.05 -14.31 -46.74
N GLY A 41 25.25 -14.68 -47.74
CA GLY A 41 25.41 -15.89 -48.54
C GLY A 41 24.89 -17.18 -47.88
N HIS A 42 24.26 -17.09 -46.72
CA HIS A 42 23.61 -18.21 -46.04
C HIS A 42 22.11 -17.92 -45.92
N GLU A 43 21.29 -18.92 -46.26
CA GLU A 43 19.84 -18.88 -46.14
C GLU A 43 19.40 -19.85 -45.04
N VAL A 44 18.56 -19.38 -44.13
CA VAL A 44 17.96 -20.20 -43.09
C VAL A 44 16.44 -20.04 -43.18
N ASP A 45 15.75 -21.12 -43.57
CA ASP A 45 14.28 -21.18 -43.64
C ASP A 45 13.66 -20.04 -44.49
N GLY A 46 14.24 -19.75 -45.66
CA GLY A 46 13.78 -18.69 -46.54
C GLY A 46 14.21 -17.27 -46.14
N ILE A 47 14.99 -17.11 -45.06
CA ILE A 47 15.48 -15.81 -44.57
C ILE A 47 16.99 -15.71 -44.82
N GLU A 48 17.39 -14.60 -45.43
CA GLU A 48 18.79 -14.22 -45.62
C GLU A 48 19.10 -12.97 -44.79
N GLU A 49 20.33 -12.90 -44.27
CA GLU A 49 20.80 -11.76 -43.50
C GLU A 49 21.58 -10.79 -44.40
N ILE A 50 21.25 -9.50 -44.31
CA ILE A 50 21.96 -8.43 -45.02
C ILE A 50 23.04 -7.88 -44.09
N ASN A 51 24.25 -7.71 -44.61
CA ASN A 51 25.36 -7.08 -43.90
C ASN A 51 25.23 -5.55 -43.96
N ASN A 52 24.38 -4.97 -43.12
CA ASN A 52 24.22 -3.52 -43.02
C ASN A 52 24.97 -2.95 -41.82
N PRO A 53 25.55 -1.74 -41.95
CA PRO A 53 26.10 -1.05 -40.79
C PRO A 53 24.99 -0.66 -39.82
N LEU A 54 25.33 -0.59 -38.54
CA LEU A 54 24.41 -0.13 -37.50
C LEU A 54 23.93 1.30 -37.80
N PRO A 55 22.61 1.60 -37.68
CA PRO A 55 22.10 2.94 -37.92
C PRO A 55 22.78 3.97 -37.02
N ARG A 56 23.27 5.08 -37.59
CA ARG A 56 24.04 6.10 -36.83
C ARG A 56 23.27 6.66 -35.64
N TRP A 57 21.97 6.92 -35.79
CA TRP A 57 21.12 7.41 -34.71
C TRP A 57 21.04 6.42 -33.55
N TRP A 58 20.95 5.12 -33.86
CA TRP A 58 20.91 4.05 -32.86
C TRP A 58 22.24 3.99 -32.12
N THR A 59 23.36 4.07 -32.83
CA THR A 59 24.70 4.09 -32.24
C THR A 59 24.88 5.29 -31.32
N TYR A 60 24.45 6.49 -31.72
CA TYR A 60 24.51 7.67 -30.87
C TYR A 60 23.66 7.51 -29.60
N MET A 61 22.47 6.92 -29.71
CA MET A 61 21.63 6.65 -28.54
C MET A 61 22.27 5.63 -27.60
N PHE A 62 22.86 4.57 -28.13
CA PHE A 62 23.58 3.60 -27.32
C PHE A 62 24.78 4.24 -26.60
N VAL A 63 25.56 5.09 -27.27
CA VAL A 63 26.66 5.81 -26.62
C VAL A 63 26.15 6.77 -25.55
N LEU A 64 25.04 7.47 -25.81
CA LEU A 64 24.44 8.39 -24.83
C LEU A 64 23.98 7.65 -23.57
N THR A 65 23.39 6.44 -23.69
CA THR A 65 22.98 5.67 -22.51
C THR A 65 24.19 5.16 -21.71
N LEU A 66 25.31 4.84 -22.37
CA LEU A 66 26.57 4.48 -21.68
C LEU A 66 27.12 5.68 -20.89
N VAL A 67 27.19 6.86 -21.52
CA VAL A 67 27.64 8.10 -20.87
C VAL A 67 26.72 8.44 -19.70
N TRP A 68 25.40 8.36 -19.91
CA TRP A 68 24.41 8.59 -18.85
C TRP A 68 24.56 7.60 -17.69
N SER A 69 24.81 6.32 -17.97
CA SER A 69 25.02 5.30 -16.94
C SER A 69 26.26 5.60 -16.10
N VAL A 70 27.37 6.00 -16.72
CA VAL A 70 28.58 6.42 -16.00
C VAL A 70 28.28 7.63 -15.11
N TYR A 71 27.64 8.66 -15.67
CA TYR A 71 27.24 9.85 -14.93
C TYR A 71 26.32 9.51 -13.75
N TYR A 72 25.31 8.67 -13.97
CA TYR A 72 24.34 8.29 -12.95
C TYR A 72 25.00 7.51 -11.80
N LEU A 73 25.87 6.54 -12.10
CA LEU A 73 26.63 5.80 -11.10
C LEU A 73 27.63 6.67 -10.33
N ALA A 74 28.15 7.73 -10.95
CA ALA A 74 28.98 8.71 -10.27
C ALA A 74 28.15 9.65 -9.38
N ALA A 75 26.96 10.05 -9.82
CA ALA A 75 26.10 11.03 -9.16
C ALA A 75 25.31 10.45 -7.97
N TYR A 76 24.85 9.20 -8.09
CA TYR A 76 23.94 8.54 -7.15
C TYR A 76 24.57 7.29 -6.51
N PRO A 77 24.05 6.83 -5.36
CA PRO A 77 24.42 5.53 -4.81
C PRO A 77 24.00 4.40 -5.75
N GLY A 78 24.91 3.46 -5.99
CA GLY A 78 24.67 2.31 -6.87
C GLY A 78 25.92 1.46 -7.10
N LEU A 79 27.10 2.08 -7.04
CA LEU A 79 28.38 1.39 -7.18
C LEU A 79 28.91 0.92 -5.81
N GLY A 80 28.31 -0.14 -5.27
CA GLY A 80 28.67 -0.68 -3.94
C GLY A 80 28.39 0.33 -2.81
N ASN A 81 29.39 0.63 -1.99
CA ASN A 81 29.30 1.62 -0.91
C ASN A 81 29.50 3.07 -1.38
N TRP A 82 29.78 3.33 -2.66
CA TRP A 82 29.85 4.68 -3.22
C TRP A 82 28.51 5.41 -3.02
N LYS A 83 28.57 6.63 -2.47
CA LYS A 83 27.37 7.42 -2.11
C LYS A 83 26.90 8.36 -3.22
N GLY A 84 27.68 8.50 -4.29
CA GLY A 84 27.43 9.55 -5.27
C GLY A 84 27.99 10.89 -4.84
N PHE A 85 28.36 11.75 -5.81
CA PHE A 85 28.79 13.12 -5.50
C PHE A 85 27.62 14.05 -5.13
N LEU A 86 26.36 13.66 -5.42
CA LEU A 86 25.18 14.45 -5.04
C LEU A 86 24.76 14.25 -3.57
N GLY A 87 25.38 13.30 -2.87
CA GLY A 87 25.05 12.98 -1.47
C GLY A 87 23.60 12.54 -1.25
N TRP A 88 22.91 12.09 -2.31
CA TRP A 88 21.50 11.73 -2.28
C TRP A 88 21.28 10.32 -1.72
N THR A 89 20.22 10.14 -0.95
CA THR A 89 19.64 8.84 -0.60
C THR A 89 18.12 8.88 -0.72
N SER A 90 17.50 7.76 -1.08
CA SER A 90 16.03 7.67 -1.15
C SER A 90 15.39 7.78 0.24
N SER A 91 15.94 7.05 1.22
CA SER A 91 15.44 7.00 2.59
C SER A 91 16.51 6.56 3.59
N ASN A 92 16.25 6.86 4.86
CA ASN A 92 17.00 6.30 5.98
C ASN A 92 16.87 4.77 6.02
N GLN A 93 17.99 4.08 6.25
CA GLN A 93 18.05 2.62 6.26
C GLN A 93 17.84 2.10 7.67
N GLY A 94 17.15 0.96 7.80
CA GLY A 94 16.99 0.27 9.09
C GLY A 94 15.97 0.89 10.06
N VAL A 95 15.19 1.87 9.61
CA VAL A 95 14.09 2.48 10.37
C VAL A 95 12.94 1.47 10.52
N LYS A 96 12.52 1.23 11.77
CA LYS A 96 11.47 0.25 12.12
C LYS A 96 10.30 0.86 12.88
N SER A 97 10.40 2.13 13.28
CA SER A 97 9.31 2.84 13.96
C SER A 97 9.14 4.25 13.42
N LEU A 98 7.95 4.82 13.65
CA LEU A 98 7.65 6.21 13.31
C LEU A 98 8.55 7.19 14.08
N GLU A 99 8.91 6.85 15.32
CA GLU A 99 9.79 7.67 16.15
C GLU A 99 11.22 7.69 15.60
N GLU A 100 11.77 6.53 15.23
CA GLU A 100 13.08 6.44 14.57
C GLU A 100 13.08 7.22 13.25
N SER A 101 11.98 7.17 12.49
CA SER A 101 11.82 7.93 11.26
C SER A 101 11.86 9.44 11.50
N ARG A 102 11.16 9.93 12.52
CA ARG A 102 11.15 11.35 12.92
C ARG A 102 12.54 11.83 13.34
N LEU A 103 13.21 11.08 14.22
CA LEU A 103 14.55 11.41 14.70
C LEU A 103 15.56 11.41 13.55
N ALA A 104 15.46 10.46 12.63
CA ALA A 104 16.33 10.42 11.45
C ALA A 104 16.09 11.62 10.52
N ALA A 105 14.84 12.05 10.32
CA ALA A 105 14.52 13.24 9.54
C ALA A 105 15.01 14.54 10.21
N GLU A 106 14.93 14.65 11.53
CA GLU A 106 15.48 15.77 12.30
C GLU A 106 17.01 15.83 12.18
N HIS A 107 17.67 14.68 12.33
CA HIS A 107 19.11 14.54 12.14
C HIS A 107 19.53 14.92 10.71
N ALA A 108 18.86 14.38 9.69
CA ALA A 108 19.12 14.69 8.29
C ALA A 108 18.97 16.19 8.00
N ARG A 109 17.98 16.85 8.60
CA ARG A 109 17.81 18.30 8.50
C ARG A 109 18.96 19.06 9.17
N ALA A 110 19.34 18.66 10.38
CA ALA A 110 20.39 19.33 11.16
C ALA A 110 21.76 19.23 10.46
N GLU A 111 22.06 18.09 9.85
CA GLU A 111 23.31 17.84 9.14
C GLU A 111 23.27 18.27 7.66
N GLY A 112 22.12 18.72 7.15
CA GLY A 112 21.96 19.11 5.75
C GLY A 112 22.07 17.94 4.77
N LEU A 113 21.69 16.72 5.20
CA LEU A 113 21.73 15.52 4.38
C LEU A 113 20.59 15.54 3.33
N ASN A 114 20.89 15.06 2.12
CA ASN A 114 19.93 14.99 1.03
C ASN A 114 19.19 13.64 1.04
N VAL A 115 18.33 13.44 2.05
CA VAL A 115 17.44 12.28 2.14
C VAL A 115 16.08 12.65 1.55
N GLN A 116 15.69 12.01 0.45
CA GLN A 116 14.49 12.38 -0.29
C GLN A 116 13.21 12.21 0.54
N LEU A 117 13.02 11.04 1.15
CA LEU A 117 11.82 10.75 1.94
C LEU A 117 11.62 11.76 3.09
N ASP A 118 12.69 12.11 3.81
CA ASP A 118 12.61 13.05 4.93
C ASP A 118 12.15 14.42 4.45
N ARG A 119 12.69 14.90 3.32
CA ARG A 119 12.29 16.18 2.73
C ARG A 119 10.83 16.17 2.28
N GLU A 120 10.37 15.07 1.68
CA GLU A 120 8.98 14.90 1.25
C GLU A 120 8.02 14.88 2.44
N VAL A 121 8.36 14.15 3.50
CA VAL A 121 7.58 14.10 4.75
C VAL A 121 7.53 15.47 5.43
N VAL A 122 8.66 16.16 5.51
CA VAL A 122 8.73 17.52 6.05
C VAL A 122 7.86 18.47 5.26
N HIS A 123 7.96 18.45 3.93
CA HIS A 123 7.15 19.29 3.07
C HIS A 123 5.65 18.99 3.24
N ALA A 124 5.28 17.71 3.28
CA ALA A 124 3.91 17.30 3.55
C ALA A 124 3.42 17.77 4.93
N GLN A 125 4.25 17.72 5.96
CA GLN A 125 3.93 18.22 7.29
C GLN A 125 3.76 19.75 7.31
N GLU A 126 4.60 20.50 6.59
CA GLU A 126 4.50 21.95 6.47
C GLU A 126 3.22 22.38 5.74
N VAL A 127 2.82 21.63 4.70
CA VAL A 127 1.64 21.94 3.90
C VAL A 127 0.35 21.48 4.58
N TYR A 128 0.30 20.24 5.07
CA TYR A 128 -0.93 19.61 5.56
C TYR A 128 -1.05 19.62 7.09
N GLY A 129 0.07 19.67 7.81
CA GLY A 129 0.10 19.65 9.28
C GLY A 129 -0.76 20.75 9.92
N PRO A 130 -0.64 22.03 9.52
CA PRO A 130 -1.46 23.11 10.07
C PRO A 130 -2.97 22.88 9.91
N ILE A 131 -3.39 22.29 8.78
CA ILE A 131 -4.80 21.98 8.50
C ILE A 131 -5.31 20.91 9.49
N PHE A 132 -4.56 19.80 9.63
CA PHE A 132 -4.93 18.74 10.55
C PHE A 132 -4.85 19.15 12.03
N GLU A 133 -3.88 20.00 12.40
CA GLU A 133 -3.79 20.56 13.76
C GLU A 133 -4.97 21.47 14.11
N GLN A 134 -5.50 22.22 13.14
CA GLN A 134 -6.71 23.02 13.34
C GLN A 134 -7.93 22.12 13.53
N TYR A 135 -8.09 21.07 12.71
CA TYR A 135 -9.21 20.13 12.88
C TYR A 135 -9.10 19.33 14.18
N ALA A 136 -7.90 18.92 14.60
CA ALA A 136 -7.69 18.15 15.82
C ALA A 136 -8.13 18.89 17.11
N LYS A 137 -8.24 20.22 17.07
CA LYS A 137 -8.70 21.06 18.20
C LYS A 137 -10.22 21.26 18.24
N ARG A 138 -10.95 20.88 17.19
CA ARG A 138 -12.40 21.04 17.08
C ARG A 138 -13.12 19.80 17.58
N ASP A 139 -14.37 19.97 18.02
CA ASP A 139 -15.22 18.83 18.36
C ASP A 139 -15.58 18.02 17.11
N VAL A 140 -15.81 16.72 17.28
CA VAL A 140 -16.16 15.83 16.16
C VAL A 140 -17.49 16.23 15.53
N LEU A 141 -18.47 16.70 16.32
CA LEU A 141 -19.74 17.19 15.78
C LEU A 141 -19.54 18.45 14.96
N ASP A 142 -18.68 19.38 15.38
CA ASP A 142 -18.37 20.58 14.61
C ASP A 142 -17.70 20.24 13.26
N LEU A 143 -16.90 19.18 13.21
CA LEU A 143 -16.28 18.69 11.98
C LEU A 143 -17.28 17.95 11.09
N ALA A 144 -18.26 17.26 11.68
CA ALA A 144 -19.28 16.51 10.94
C ALA A 144 -20.19 17.40 10.08
N TYR A 145 -20.27 18.69 10.39
CA TYR A 145 -21.04 19.69 9.65
C TYR A 145 -20.15 20.69 8.87
N ASP A 146 -18.85 20.44 8.76
CA ASP A 146 -17.91 21.24 7.99
C ASP A 146 -17.67 20.60 6.62
N ASP A 147 -18.06 21.28 5.55
CA ASP A 147 -18.00 20.75 4.18
C ASP A 147 -16.58 20.34 3.76
N GLU A 148 -15.55 21.08 4.17
CA GLU A 148 -14.17 20.78 3.81
C GLU A 148 -13.63 19.61 4.65
N ALA A 149 -13.96 19.56 5.95
CA ALA A 149 -13.61 18.43 6.80
C ALA A 149 -14.29 17.13 6.31
N ILE A 150 -15.56 17.19 5.89
CA ILE A 150 -16.28 16.05 5.33
C ILE A 150 -15.64 15.56 4.03
N LYS A 151 -15.24 16.45 3.11
CA LYS A 151 -14.52 16.03 1.88
C LYS A 151 -13.19 15.34 2.18
N ILE A 152 -12.49 15.75 3.23
CA ILE A 152 -11.27 15.07 3.70
C ILE A 152 -11.64 13.70 4.29
N GLY A 153 -12.64 13.66 5.17
CA GLY A 153 -13.14 12.43 5.78
C GLY A 153 -13.59 11.39 4.74
N GLN A 154 -14.28 11.82 3.69
CA GLN A 154 -14.69 10.96 2.57
C GLN A 154 -13.49 10.35 1.84
N ARG A 155 -12.44 11.13 1.56
CA ARG A 155 -11.21 10.60 0.94
C ARG A 155 -10.52 9.58 1.83
N LEU A 156 -10.42 9.88 3.14
CA LEU A 156 -9.86 8.94 4.12
C LEU A 156 -10.71 7.66 4.21
N PHE A 157 -12.03 7.78 4.18
CA PHE A 157 -12.96 6.65 4.19
C PHE A 157 -12.79 5.76 2.97
N LEU A 158 -12.75 6.35 1.77
CA LEU A 158 -12.57 5.60 0.52
C LEU A 158 -11.23 4.85 0.48
N GLN A 159 -10.18 5.41 1.04
CA GLN A 159 -8.86 4.79 1.05
C GLN A 159 -8.71 3.69 2.12
N ASN A 160 -9.32 3.87 3.29
CA ASN A 160 -9.01 3.03 4.46
C ASN A 160 -10.18 2.17 4.97
N CYS A 161 -11.42 2.51 4.62
CA CYS A 161 -12.63 1.91 5.21
C CYS A 161 -13.54 1.23 4.18
N ALA A 162 -13.61 1.78 2.96
CA ALA A 162 -14.56 1.36 1.93
C ALA A 162 -14.38 -0.09 1.47
N LEU A 163 -13.18 -0.67 1.60
CA LEU A 163 -12.95 -2.08 1.25
C LEU A 163 -13.84 -3.04 2.06
N CYS A 164 -14.13 -2.69 3.31
CA CYS A 164 -14.94 -3.50 4.22
C CYS A 164 -16.38 -2.97 4.32
N HIS A 165 -16.53 -1.65 4.43
CA HIS A 165 -17.83 -1.00 4.65
C HIS A 165 -18.52 -0.54 3.36
N GLY A 166 -17.99 -0.88 2.18
CA GLY A 166 -18.53 -0.45 0.90
C GLY A 166 -18.17 1.00 0.55
N SER A 167 -18.20 1.34 -0.74
CA SER A 167 -17.89 2.69 -1.23
C SER A 167 -18.93 3.74 -0.82
N ASP A 168 -20.14 3.31 -0.50
CA ASP A 168 -21.25 4.13 0.00
C ASP A 168 -21.46 3.98 1.52
N ALA A 169 -20.53 3.33 2.21
CA ALA A 169 -20.55 3.07 3.65
C ALA A 169 -21.71 2.17 4.14
N ARG A 170 -22.43 1.48 3.24
CA ARG A 170 -23.59 0.64 3.60
C ARG A 170 -23.24 -0.77 4.07
N GLY A 171 -21.97 -1.10 4.16
CA GLY A 171 -21.51 -2.40 4.61
C GLY A 171 -21.74 -3.51 3.59
N GLN A 172 -21.51 -4.74 4.05
CA GLN A 172 -21.78 -5.97 3.31
C GLN A 172 -21.93 -7.11 4.33
N GLN A 173 -22.15 -8.35 3.89
CA GLN A 173 -22.22 -9.48 4.82
C GLN A 173 -20.96 -9.55 5.70
N GLY A 174 -21.15 -9.48 7.02
CA GLY A 174 -20.07 -9.47 8.02
C GLY A 174 -19.50 -8.09 8.38
N PHE A 175 -19.91 -7.01 7.69
CA PHE A 175 -19.44 -5.65 7.93
C PHE A 175 -20.62 -4.67 8.10
N PRO A 176 -20.68 -3.92 9.21
CA PRO A 176 -21.80 -3.01 9.50
C PRO A 176 -22.05 -1.95 8.43
N ASN A 177 -23.32 -1.57 8.28
CA ASN A 177 -23.74 -0.35 7.63
C ASN A 177 -23.43 0.84 8.56
N LEU A 178 -22.70 1.84 8.07
CA LEU A 178 -22.30 3.02 8.84
C LEU A 178 -23.19 4.24 8.56
N THR A 179 -24.22 4.08 7.72
CA THR A 179 -25.14 5.15 7.30
C THR A 179 -26.52 5.08 7.96
N ASP A 180 -26.81 3.98 8.67
CA ASP A 180 -28.05 3.85 9.43
C ASP A 180 -27.88 4.27 10.89
N ASN A 181 -28.93 4.05 11.67
CA ASN A 181 -28.97 4.44 13.08
C ASN A 181 -28.68 3.26 14.03
N ASP A 182 -28.22 2.10 13.51
CA ASP A 182 -27.99 0.90 14.31
C ASP A 182 -26.49 0.73 14.64
N TRP A 183 -26.14 0.95 15.91
CA TRP A 183 -24.76 1.01 16.37
C TRP A 183 -24.47 -0.01 17.47
N LEU A 184 -23.87 -1.14 17.10
CA LEU A 184 -23.52 -2.24 18.02
C LEU A 184 -22.67 -1.82 19.23
N TYR A 185 -21.81 -0.81 19.07
CA TYR A 185 -20.89 -0.32 20.12
C TYR A 185 -21.20 1.12 20.56
N GLY A 186 -22.38 1.64 20.21
CA GLY A 186 -22.81 3.01 20.47
C GLY A 186 -22.44 3.98 19.34
N GLY A 187 -23.40 4.82 18.95
CA GLY A 187 -23.28 5.79 17.85
C GLY A 187 -22.86 7.20 18.26
N SER A 188 -22.48 7.42 19.53
CA SER A 188 -21.97 8.74 19.94
C SER A 188 -20.58 9.00 19.33
N PRO A 189 -20.20 10.27 19.10
CA PRO A 189 -18.90 10.60 18.51
C PRO A 189 -17.72 9.98 19.25
N ASP A 190 -17.76 9.96 20.58
CA ASP A 190 -16.72 9.34 21.41
C ASP A 190 -16.64 7.83 21.21
N LYS A 191 -17.78 7.14 21.08
CA LYS A 191 -17.83 5.68 20.87
C LYS A 191 -17.38 5.26 19.48
N ILE A 192 -17.69 6.08 18.47
CA ILE A 192 -17.17 5.90 17.11
C ILE A 192 -15.66 6.13 17.11
N LYS A 193 -15.17 7.21 17.73
CA LYS A 193 -13.73 7.49 17.85
C LYS A 193 -12.97 6.39 18.58
N GLU A 194 -13.52 5.88 19.69
CA GLU A 194 -12.96 4.74 20.43
C GLU A 194 -12.84 3.51 19.52
N THR A 195 -13.87 3.22 18.73
CA THR A 195 -13.88 2.11 17.76
C THR A 195 -12.81 2.28 16.69
N LEU A 196 -12.61 3.49 16.16
CA LEU A 196 -11.61 3.77 15.13
C LEU A 196 -10.17 3.68 15.66
N LEU A 197 -9.92 4.14 16.90
CA LEU A 197 -8.58 4.17 17.48
C LEU A 197 -8.11 2.83 18.03
N TYR A 198 -9.01 2.06 18.64
CA TYR A 198 -8.66 0.84 19.37
C TYR A 198 -9.20 -0.44 18.73
N GLY A 199 -10.07 -0.31 17.71
CA GLY A 199 -10.76 -1.44 17.10
C GLY A 199 -11.82 -2.05 18.01
N ARG A 200 -12.53 -3.06 17.50
CA ARG A 200 -13.54 -3.84 18.23
C ARG A 200 -13.39 -5.32 17.93
N LYS A 201 -13.70 -6.16 18.92
CA LYS A 201 -13.77 -7.63 18.79
C LYS A 201 -15.04 -8.12 19.47
N ALA A 202 -16.04 -8.47 18.66
CA ALA A 202 -17.25 -9.12 19.15
C ALA A 202 -16.92 -10.57 19.56
N ALA A 203 -17.67 -11.09 20.53
CA ALA A 203 -17.56 -12.49 20.95
C ALA A 203 -18.95 -13.05 21.24
N MET A 204 -19.64 -13.54 20.20
CA MET A 204 -20.86 -14.33 20.36
C MET A 204 -20.46 -15.80 20.60
N PRO A 205 -20.77 -16.39 21.77
CA PRO A 205 -20.40 -17.77 22.05
C PRO A 205 -21.17 -18.76 21.18
N ALA A 206 -20.58 -19.94 20.97
CA ALA A 206 -21.26 -21.04 20.29
C ALA A 206 -22.27 -21.70 21.25
N TRP A 207 -23.52 -21.86 20.79
CA TRP A 207 -24.62 -22.37 21.61
C TRP A 207 -25.07 -23.79 21.24
N PHE A 208 -24.43 -24.43 20.26
CA PHE A 208 -24.86 -25.74 19.76
C PHE A 208 -24.87 -26.82 20.84
N ASP A 209 -23.81 -26.91 21.67
CA ASP A 209 -23.73 -27.93 22.72
C ASP A 209 -24.76 -27.71 23.84
N ALA A 210 -25.16 -26.45 24.07
CA ALA A 210 -26.12 -26.09 25.12
C ALA A 210 -27.58 -26.24 24.67
N LEU A 211 -27.88 -25.92 23.41
CA LEU A 211 -29.26 -25.85 22.88
C LEU A 211 -29.62 -27.02 21.96
N GLY A 212 -28.62 -27.70 21.37
CA GLY A 212 -28.82 -28.68 20.32
C GLY A 212 -29.45 -28.09 19.06
N GLU A 213 -29.65 -28.92 18.03
CA GLU A 213 -30.20 -28.46 16.74
C GLU A 213 -31.61 -27.86 16.89
N GLN A 214 -32.47 -28.52 17.67
CA GLN A 214 -33.86 -28.06 17.87
C GLN A 214 -33.91 -26.75 18.67
N GLY A 215 -33.09 -26.61 19.73
CA GLY A 215 -33.06 -25.37 20.50
C GLY A 215 -32.51 -24.18 19.71
N ILE A 216 -31.58 -24.41 18.78
CA ILE A 216 -31.11 -23.36 17.85
C ILE A 216 -32.23 -22.92 16.91
N LYS A 217 -33.03 -23.85 16.37
CA LYS A 217 -34.19 -23.50 15.52
C LYS A 217 -35.22 -22.66 16.27
N GLU A 218 -35.55 -23.06 17.49
CA GLU A 218 -36.50 -22.34 18.36
C GLU A 218 -35.96 -20.95 18.74
N MET A 219 -34.70 -20.85 19.15
CA MET A 219 -34.06 -19.57 19.46
C MET A 219 -34.02 -18.64 18.23
N THR A 220 -33.69 -19.18 17.06
CA THR A 220 -33.67 -18.41 15.80
C THR A 220 -35.07 -17.91 15.45
N ALA A 221 -36.12 -18.74 15.62
CA ALA A 221 -37.50 -18.34 15.38
C ALA A 221 -37.92 -17.18 16.31
N TYR A 222 -37.54 -17.24 17.59
CA TYR A 222 -37.83 -16.16 18.54
C TYR A 222 -37.09 -14.86 18.21
N VAL A 223 -35.78 -14.91 17.94
CA VAL A 223 -35.00 -13.71 17.58
C VAL A 223 -35.52 -13.06 16.29
N LEU A 224 -35.93 -13.87 15.30
CA LEU A 224 -36.54 -13.35 14.07
C LEU A 224 -37.91 -12.70 14.34
N SER A 225 -38.71 -13.22 15.28
CA SER A 225 -40.01 -12.61 15.62
C SER A 225 -39.85 -11.26 16.32
N LEU A 226 -38.78 -11.06 17.11
CA LEU A 226 -38.43 -9.74 17.69
C LEU A 226 -38.22 -8.69 16.60
N SER A 227 -37.68 -9.09 15.45
CA SER A 227 -37.51 -8.22 14.27
C SER A 227 -38.79 -8.04 13.41
N GLY A 228 -39.94 -8.53 13.88
CA GLY A 228 -41.23 -8.42 13.18
C GLY A 228 -41.40 -9.37 11.99
N ARG A 229 -40.55 -10.39 11.84
CA ARG A 229 -40.64 -11.37 10.75
C ARG A 229 -41.65 -12.46 11.06
N THR A 230 -42.35 -12.96 10.04
CA THR A 230 -43.22 -14.13 10.17
C THR A 230 -42.40 -15.39 10.41
N VAL A 231 -42.76 -16.15 11.46
CA VAL A 231 -42.05 -17.36 11.88
C VAL A 231 -43.06 -18.44 12.31
N ASN A 232 -42.56 -19.64 12.68
CA ASN A 232 -43.39 -20.66 13.31
C ASN A 232 -43.67 -20.28 14.78
N ASP A 233 -44.94 -20.02 15.10
CA ASP A 233 -45.34 -19.57 16.43
C ASP A 233 -44.97 -20.55 17.55
N ARG A 234 -45.06 -21.86 17.29
CA ARG A 234 -44.70 -22.89 18.29
C ARG A 234 -43.23 -22.84 18.64
N ASP A 235 -42.38 -22.69 17.62
CA ASP A 235 -40.93 -22.64 17.81
C ASP A 235 -40.51 -21.30 18.44
N ALA A 236 -41.18 -20.19 18.09
CA ALA A 236 -40.93 -18.89 18.70
C ALA A 236 -41.29 -18.85 20.19
N GLU A 237 -42.43 -19.42 20.60
CA GLU A 237 -42.81 -19.52 22.01
C GLU A 237 -41.85 -20.42 22.81
N ALA A 238 -41.40 -21.54 22.23
CA ALA A 238 -40.39 -22.38 22.85
C ALA A 238 -39.02 -21.68 22.97
N GLY A 239 -38.64 -20.88 21.97
CA GLY A 239 -37.42 -20.06 21.96
C GLY A 239 -37.47 -18.94 23.01
N LYS A 240 -38.62 -18.27 23.16
CA LYS A 240 -38.85 -17.22 24.16
C LYS A 240 -38.53 -17.69 25.57
N ALA A 241 -38.97 -18.90 25.93
CA ALA A 241 -38.70 -19.50 27.24
C ALA A 241 -37.19 -19.69 27.51
N LYS A 242 -36.35 -19.74 26.47
CA LYS A 242 -34.90 -19.95 26.55
C LYS A 242 -34.09 -18.66 26.38
N PHE A 243 -34.70 -17.57 25.92
CA PHE A 243 -33.99 -16.33 25.56
C PHE A 243 -33.28 -15.65 26.74
N ALA A 244 -33.66 -15.97 27.98
CA ALA A 244 -32.94 -15.54 29.18
C ALA A 244 -31.42 -15.83 29.12
N LEU A 245 -31.00 -16.88 28.39
CA LEU A 245 -29.59 -17.20 28.14
C LEU A 245 -28.87 -16.14 27.30
N CYS A 246 -29.59 -15.46 26.41
CA CYS A 246 -29.10 -14.44 25.48
C CYS A 246 -29.28 -13.02 26.03
N ALA A 247 -30.29 -12.82 26.89
CA ALA A 247 -30.68 -11.52 27.43
C ALA A 247 -29.58 -10.84 28.28
N ALA A 248 -28.62 -11.59 28.80
CA ALA A 248 -27.49 -11.03 29.52
C ALA A 248 -26.61 -10.11 28.65
N CYS A 249 -26.55 -10.36 27.35
CA CYS A 249 -25.77 -9.56 26.40
C CYS A 249 -26.65 -8.70 25.48
N HIS A 250 -27.84 -9.18 25.14
CA HIS A 250 -28.76 -8.53 24.20
C HIS A 250 -29.90 -7.76 24.89
N GLY A 251 -30.03 -7.83 26.22
CA GLY A 251 -31.19 -7.29 26.92
C GLY A 251 -32.42 -8.20 26.81
N ALA A 252 -33.44 -7.92 27.63
CA ALA A 252 -34.61 -8.80 27.75
C ALA A 252 -35.52 -8.77 26.50
N ASP A 253 -35.52 -7.66 25.78
CA ASP A 253 -36.39 -7.40 24.63
C ASP A 253 -35.66 -7.51 23.28
N GLY A 254 -34.36 -7.86 23.29
CA GLY A 254 -33.53 -8.03 22.09
C GLY A 254 -32.65 -6.86 21.75
#